data_AF-A0A430QUI8-F1
#
_entry.id   AF-A0A430QUI8-F1
#
_cell.length_a   1.000
_cell.length_b   1.000
_cell.length_c   1.000
_cell.angle_alpha   90.00
_cell.angle_beta   90.00
_cell.angle_gamma   90.00
#
_symmetry.space_group_name_H-M   'P 1'
#
loop_
_entity.id
_entity.type
_entity.pdbx_description
1 polymer ?
#
loop_
_entity_poly.entity_id
_entity_poly.type
_entity_poly.pdbx_seq_one_letter_code
_entity_poly.pdbx_strand_id
1 'polypeptide(L)'
;MYLKITSLESEINQLQTEKERLTNDLKESIEQTIELKEQVDASLGADTMVSQLTQRNLELEEMLEKVKEERNDLEILCEMNDELQENSRETELELREEIERANTQINQLVRHLDATRETIADYEQTLGKFRDLVADLQTQNSDLQRSLADGKRLQEQQQQLHSTVATEFASSAVPFMGTKFGATSQAQTLAKVIEAELRRLEAEQSANHVTRLSAFLPDSFLRRGGDNEALLALLLIDRLTGNNVVDSQTTTVSGICIPGTDNPLPPLTKSKAEFYSFITRLIHLLRSMGSLLNQYKQIFTGCSVDLYLKFGSLYNEMCVHEHCIDRLIEQTKNDQLDETISLESLITSFNYSFNYIMFI
;
A
#
# COMPACT_ATOMS: atom_id res chain seq x y z
N MET A 1 -141.36 23.66 19.04
CA MET A 1 -140.81 22.58 18.18
C MET A 1 -140.11 23.17 16.95
N TYR A 2 -140.78 23.98 16.13
CA TYR A 2 -140.22 24.56 14.89
C TYR A 2 -138.93 25.37 15.06
N LEU A 3 -138.86 26.30 16.03
CA LEU A 3 -137.65 27.10 16.30
C LEU A 3 -136.43 26.28 16.76
N LYS A 4 -136.66 25.12 17.38
CA LYS A 4 -135.58 24.23 17.83
C LYS A 4 -135.01 23.44 16.64
N ILE A 5 -135.87 23.09 15.68
CA ILE A 5 -135.49 22.37 14.45
C ILE A 5 -134.66 23.27 13.54
N THR A 6 -135.09 24.51 13.30
CA THR A 6 -134.32 25.45 12.45
C THR A 6 -132.98 25.87 13.06
N SER A 7 -132.90 26.00 14.39
CA SER A 7 -131.63 26.20 15.10
C SER A 7 -130.67 25.04 14.89
N LEU A 8 -131.16 23.80 15.01
CA LEU A 8 -130.37 22.59 14.80
C LEU A 8 -129.96 22.42 13.32
N GLU A 9 -130.81 22.79 12.37
CA GLU A 9 -130.46 22.80 10.93
C GLU A 9 -129.37 23.81 10.60
N SER A 10 -129.39 25.00 11.22
CA SER A 10 -128.32 25.98 11.07
C SER A 10 -127.01 25.50 11.67
N GLU A 11 -127.06 24.86 12.83
CA GLU A 11 -125.89 24.28 13.50
C GLU A 11 -125.31 23.10 12.70
N ILE A 12 -126.16 22.24 12.13
CA ILE A 12 -125.74 21.16 11.22
C ILE A 12 -125.08 21.72 9.96
N ASN A 13 -125.62 22.77 9.35
CA ASN A 13 -125.00 23.39 8.18
C ASN A 13 -123.65 24.04 8.51
N GLN A 14 -123.55 24.71 9.66
CA GLN A 14 -122.27 25.27 10.14
C GLN A 14 -121.24 24.18 10.43
N LEU A 15 -121.67 23.08 11.05
CA LEU A 15 -120.80 21.92 11.27
C LEU A 15 -120.41 21.24 9.95
N GLN A 16 -121.28 21.24 8.93
CA GLN A 16 -120.96 20.72 7.60
C GLN A 16 -119.94 21.58 6.88
N THR A 17 -120.09 22.91 6.90
CA THR A 17 -119.11 23.82 6.27
C THR A 17 -117.77 23.81 6.99
N GLU A 18 -117.77 23.75 8.33
CA GLU A 18 -116.55 23.62 9.12
C GLU A 18 -115.88 22.26 8.89
N LYS A 19 -116.67 21.18 8.80
CA LYS A 19 -116.17 19.86 8.42
C LYS A 19 -115.53 19.90 7.04
N GLU A 20 -116.17 20.47 6.03
CA GLU A 20 -115.59 20.59 4.68
C GLU A 20 -114.30 21.40 4.68
N ARG A 21 -114.26 22.53 5.41
CA ARG A 21 -113.04 23.34 5.55
C ARG A 21 -111.91 22.54 6.19
N LEU A 22 -112.15 21.92 7.34
CA LEU A 22 -111.17 21.08 8.02
C LEU A 22 -110.73 19.89 7.16
N THR A 23 -111.62 19.35 6.33
CA THR A 23 -111.28 18.24 5.42
C THR A 23 -110.37 18.72 4.28
N ASN A 24 -110.58 19.94 3.77
CA ASN A 24 -109.71 20.54 2.75
C ASN A 24 -108.35 20.94 3.32
N ASP A 25 -108.33 21.60 4.48
CA ASP A 25 -107.10 21.94 5.21
C ASP A 25 -106.29 20.67 5.52
N LEU A 26 -106.97 19.57 5.91
CA LEU A 26 -106.35 18.27 6.13
C LEU A 26 -105.75 17.68 4.85
N LYS A 27 -106.45 17.79 3.71
CA LYS A 27 -105.93 17.31 2.41
C LYS A 27 -104.70 18.10 1.97
N GLU A 28 -104.75 19.42 2.07
CA GLU A 28 -103.63 20.29 1.69
C GLU A 28 -102.41 20.04 2.59
N SER A 29 -102.63 19.86 3.90
CA SER A 29 -101.57 19.48 4.84
C SER A 29 -100.98 18.09 4.53
N ILE A 30 -101.80 17.12 4.11
CA ILE A 30 -101.32 15.80 3.68
C ILE A 30 -100.47 15.93 2.40
N GLU A 31 -100.91 16.72 1.44
CA GLU A 31 -100.20 16.91 0.17
C GLU A 31 -98.84 17.60 0.38
N GLN A 32 -98.80 18.66 1.19
CA GLN A 32 -97.55 19.29 1.64
C GLN A 32 -96.63 18.29 2.39
N THR A 33 -97.20 17.38 3.18
CA THR A 33 -96.42 16.35 3.87
C THR A 33 -95.81 15.34 2.89
N ILE A 34 -96.49 15.03 1.79
CA ILE A 34 -95.98 14.14 0.75
C ILE A 34 -94.85 14.83 -0.02
N GLU A 35 -95.03 16.07 -0.47
CA GLU A 35 -93.99 16.82 -1.18
C GLU A 35 -92.73 16.99 -0.32
N LEU A 36 -92.88 17.31 0.97
CA LEU A 36 -91.75 17.40 1.89
C LEU A 36 -91.04 16.05 2.07
N LYS A 37 -91.77 14.93 2.08
CA LYS A 37 -91.15 13.60 2.11
C LYS A 37 -90.36 13.31 0.86
N GLU A 38 -90.92 13.59 -0.31
CA GLU A 38 -90.21 13.40 -1.59
C GLU A 38 -88.95 14.28 -1.68
N GLN A 39 -89.01 15.52 -1.18
CA GLN A 39 -87.84 16.40 -1.10
C GLN A 39 -86.78 15.87 -0.12
N VAL A 40 -87.19 15.33 1.03
CA VAL A 40 -86.28 14.68 1.99
C VAL A 40 -85.63 13.45 1.37
N ASP A 41 -86.38 12.60 0.68
CA ASP A 41 -85.84 11.41 0.00
C ASP A 41 -84.85 11.78 -1.12
N ALA A 42 -85.15 12.83 -1.89
CA ALA A 42 -84.24 13.37 -2.91
C ALA A 42 -82.95 13.95 -2.29
N SER A 43 -83.07 14.65 -1.15
CA SER A 43 -81.92 15.17 -0.39
C SER A 43 -81.06 14.04 0.15
N LEU A 44 -81.67 12.98 0.69
CA LEU A 44 -80.95 11.79 1.15
C LEU A 44 -80.22 11.10 -0.01
N GLY A 45 -80.84 11.01 -1.18
CA GLY A 45 -80.19 10.48 -2.39
C GLY A 45 -78.96 11.29 -2.80
N ALA A 46 -79.06 12.62 -2.80
CA ALA A 46 -77.95 13.51 -3.07
C ALA A 46 -76.81 13.36 -2.04
N ASP A 47 -77.13 13.26 -0.76
CA ASP A 47 -76.14 13.05 0.31
C ASP A 47 -75.37 11.74 0.14
N THR A 48 -76.06 10.64 -0.24
CA THR A 48 -75.37 9.37 -0.50
C THR A 48 -74.41 9.45 -1.68
N MET A 49 -74.78 10.18 -2.75
CA MET A 49 -73.91 10.39 -3.91
C MET A 49 -72.70 11.26 -3.55
N VAL A 50 -72.92 12.34 -2.78
CA VAL A 50 -71.83 13.19 -2.28
C VAL A 50 -70.88 12.37 -1.43
N SER A 51 -71.38 11.55 -0.50
CA SER A 51 -70.55 10.69 0.33
C SER A 51 -69.69 9.73 -0.50
N GLN A 52 -70.26 9.07 -1.51
CA GLN A 52 -69.50 8.18 -2.41
C GLN A 52 -68.45 8.92 -3.25
N LEU A 53 -68.77 10.13 -3.73
CA LEU A 53 -67.82 10.97 -4.46
C LEU A 53 -66.69 11.45 -3.55
N THR A 54 -67.00 11.85 -2.32
CA THR A 54 -65.98 12.24 -1.33
C THR A 54 -65.07 11.06 -1.00
N GLN A 55 -65.61 9.85 -0.80
CA GLN A 55 -64.80 8.67 -0.56
C GLN A 55 -63.87 8.39 -1.75
N ARG A 56 -64.39 8.38 -2.99
CA ARG A 56 -63.55 8.18 -4.17
C ARG A 56 -62.50 9.28 -4.35
N ASN A 57 -62.83 10.52 -4.03
CA ASN A 57 -61.88 11.62 -4.12
C ASN A 57 -60.73 11.40 -3.12
N LEU A 58 -61.06 10.99 -1.89
CA LEU A 58 -60.07 10.69 -0.86
C LEU A 58 -59.15 9.51 -1.27
N GLU A 59 -59.71 8.45 -1.85
CA GLU A 59 -58.95 7.30 -2.38
C GLU A 59 -58.04 7.71 -3.55
N LEU A 60 -58.52 8.58 -4.44
CA LEU A 60 -57.72 9.10 -5.56
C LEU A 60 -56.60 10.03 -5.07
N GLU A 61 -56.86 10.88 -4.08
CA GLU A 61 -55.84 11.72 -3.45
C GLU A 61 -54.74 10.87 -2.80
N GLU A 62 -55.11 9.78 -2.10
CA GLU A 62 -54.13 8.86 -1.51
C GLU A 62 -53.28 8.15 -2.56
N MET A 63 -53.88 7.66 -3.65
CA MET A 63 -53.12 7.07 -4.75
C MET A 63 -52.23 8.09 -5.46
N LEU A 64 -52.70 9.32 -5.62
CA LEU A 64 -51.95 10.39 -6.25
C LEU A 64 -50.75 10.79 -5.39
N GLU A 65 -50.87 10.78 -4.07
CA GLU A 65 -49.76 11.04 -3.17
C GLU A 65 -48.73 9.91 -3.21
N LYS A 66 -49.16 8.64 -3.19
CA LYS A 66 -48.26 7.48 -3.35
C LYS A 66 -47.46 7.53 -4.65
N VAL A 67 -48.11 7.84 -5.78
CA VAL A 67 -47.42 7.95 -7.08
C VAL A 67 -46.44 9.12 -7.11
N LYS A 68 -46.73 10.23 -6.40
CA LYS A 68 -45.76 11.33 -6.27
C LYS A 68 -44.56 10.96 -5.43
N GLU A 69 -44.77 10.22 -4.33
CA GLU A 69 -43.68 9.70 -3.49
C GLU A 69 -42.80 8.75 -4.32
N GLU A 70 -43.39 7.77 -5.00
CA GLU A 70 -42.66 6.85 -5.89
C GLU A 70 -41.90 7.59 -7.00
N ARG A 71 -42.50 8.63 -7.61
CA ARG A 71 -41.81 9.45 -8.60
C ARG A 71 -40.62 10.18 -7.99
N ASN A 72 -40.76 10.76 -6.81
CA ASN A 72 -39.67 11.46 -6.12
C ASN A 72 -38.53 10.50 -5.79
N ASP A 73 -38.84 9.29 -5.32
CA ASP A 73 -37.84 8.26 -5.05
C ASP A 73 -37.09 7.84 -6.34
N LEU A 74 -37.81 7.72 -7.46
CA LEU A 74 -37.21 7.44 -8.77
C LEU A 74 -36.33 8.60 -9.27
N GLU A 75 -36.75 9.85 -9.05
CA GLU A 75 -35.95 11.03 -9.39
C GLU A 75 -34.63 11.05 -8.60
N ILE A 76 -34.66 10.76 -7.30
CA ILE A 76 -33.46 10.63 -6.45
C ILE A 76 -32.55 9.49 -6.93
N LEU A 77 -33.12 8.34 -7.31
CA LEU A 77 -32.35 7.23 -7.85
C LEU A 77 -31.69 7.56 -9.19
N CYS A 78 -32.37 8.33 -10.05
CA CYS A 78 -31.79 8.81 -11.30
C CYS A 78 -30.63 9.78 -11.04
N GLU A 79 -30.79 10.75 -10.14
CA GLU A 79 -29.72 11.69 -9.77
C GLU A 79 -28.50 10.95 -9.22
N MET A 80 -28.70 9.99 -8.31
CA MET A 80 -27.61 9.17 -7.77
C MET A 80 -26.93 8.34 -8.86
N ASN A 81 -27.69 7.81 -9.82
CA ASN A 81 -27.13 7.04 -10.94
C ASN A 81 -26.31 7.93 -11.88
N ASP A 82 -26.75 9.17 -12.13
CA ASP A 82 -26.01 10.14 -12.94
C ASP A 82 -24.69 10.54 -12.27
N GLU A 83 -24.69 10.76 -10.95
CA GLU A 83 -23.47 11.01 -10.16
C GLU A 83 -22.50 9.82 -10.22
N LEU A 84 -23.01 8.60 -10.05
CA LEU A 84 -22.20 7.38 -10.14
C LEU A 84 -21.58 7.22 -11.54
N GLN A 85 -22.36 7.50 -12.59
CA GLN A 85 -21.89 7.39 -13.97
C GLN A 85 -20.80 8.43 -14.27
N GLU A 86 -20.93 9.66 -13.76
CA GLU A 86 -19.90 10.68 -13.94
C GLU A 86 -18.61 10.32 -13.19
N ASN A 87 -18.71 9.81 -11.96
CA ASN A 87 -17.55 9.32 -11.20
C ASN A 87 -16.87 8.14 -11.92
N SER A 88 -17.66 7.19 -12.45
CA SER A 88 -17.12 6.10 -13.27
C SER A 88 -16.42 6.61 -14.53
N ARG A 89 -16.92 7.68 -15.15
CA ARG A 89 -16.31 8.29 -16.35
C ARG A 89 -15.01 9.02 -16.01
N GLU A 90 -14.96 9.72 -14.88
CA GLU A 90 -13.78 10.42 -14.39
C GLU A 90 -12.67 9.41 -14.05
N THR A 91 -12.98 8.37 -13.27
CA THR A 91 -12.03 7.31 -12.94
C THR A 91 -11.52 6.55 -14.17
N GLU A 92 -12.37 6.30 -15.17
CA GLU A 92 -11.94 5.73 -16.45
C GLU A 92 -10.93 6.63 -17.17
N LEU A 93 -11.14 7.95 -17.14
CA LEU A 93 -10.27 8.93 -17.75
C LEU A 93 -8.91 9.02 -17.03
N GLU A 94 -8.91 9.04 -15.70
CA GLU A 94 -7.68 9.02 -14.89
C GLU A 94 -6.82 7.77 -15.16
N LEU A 95 -7.46 6.59 -15.24
CA LEU A 95 -6.76 5.34 -15.56
C LEU A 95 -6.19 5.35 -16.98
N ARG A 96 -6.91 5.94 -17.96
CA ARG A 96 -6.38 6.11 -19.31
C ARG A 96 -5.17 7.03 -19.35
N GLU A 97 -5.19 8.12 -18.61
CA GLU A 97 -4.04 9.03 -18.49
C GLU A 97 -2.85 8.35 -17.80
N GLU A 98 -3.08 7.50 -16.79
CA GLU A 98 -2.02 6.72 -16.17
C GLU A 98 -1.39 5.70 -17.12
N ILE A 99 -2.21 5.02 -17.93
CA ILE A 99 -1.73 4.12 -19.00
C ILE A 99 -0.89 4.90 -20.02
N GLU A 100 -1.34 6.10 -20.43
CA GLU A 100 -0.57 6.92 -21.36
C GLU A 100 0.77 7.35 -20.75
N ARG A 101 0.78 7.81 -19.49
CA ARG A 101 2.01 8.11 -18.75
C ARG A 101 2.96 6.91 -18.69
N ALA A 102 2.46 5.74 -18.33
CA ALA A 102 3.27 4.51 -18.30
C ALA A 102 3.84 4.15 -19.68
N ASN A 103 3.04 4.25 -20.74
CA ASN A 103 3.50 4.01 -22.11
C ASN A 103 4.58 5.00 -22.55
N THR A 104 4.47 6.29 -22.19
CA THR A 104 5.53 7.27 -22.48
C THR A 104 6.83 6.92 -21.76
N GLN A 105 6.76 6.47 -20.50
CA GLN A 105 7.92 6.05 -19.72
C GLN A 105 8.58 4.78 -20.31
N ILE A 106 7.79 3.79 -20.70
CA ILE A 106 8.29 2.58 -21.38
C ILE A 106 9.05 2.98 -22.65
N ASN A 107 8.47 3.85 -23.48
CA ASN A 107 9.11 4.30 -24.72
C ASN A 107 10.43 5.05 -24.44
N GLN A 108 10.51 5.85 -23.38
CA GLN A 108 11.75 6.50 -22.97
C GLN A 108 12.81 5.50 -22.52
N LEU A 109 12.43 4.50 -21.72
CA LEU A 109 13.33 3.44 -21.24
C LEU A 109 13.86 2.59 -22.40
N VAL A 110 13.01 2.26 -23.38
CA VAL A 110 13.43 1.54 -24.60
C VAL A 110 14.47 2.35 -25.37
N ARG A 111 14.24 3.66 -25.58
CA ARG A 111 15.22 4.54 -26.24
C ARG A 111 16.54 4.62 -25.48
N HIS A 112 16.49 4.72 -24.15
CA HIS A 112 17.70 4.74 -23.33
C HIS A 112 18.45 3.41 -23.42
N LEU A 113 17.74 2.29 -23.41
CA LEU A 113 18.31 0.96 -23.56
C LEU A 113 18.95 0.75 -24.94
N ASP A 114 18.36 1.28 -26.01
CA ASP A 114 18.97 1.23 -27.34
C ASP A 114 20.25 2.08 -27.41
N ALA A 115 20.26 3.27 -26.79
CA ALA A 115 21.45 4.12 -26.70
C ALA A 115 22.59 3.46 -25.90
N THR A 116 22.29 2.77 -24.79
CA THR A 116 23.31 2.04 -24.04
C THR A 116 23.82 0.82 -24.79
N ARG A 117 22.96 0.12 -25.54
CA ARG A 117 23.38 -0.98 -26.42
C ARG A 117 24.34 -0.51 -27.51
N GLU A 118 24.07 0.64 -28.14
CA GLU A 118 24.99 1.25 -29.11
C GLU A 118 26.33 1.57 -28.48
N THR A 119 26.32 2.18 -27.28
CA THR A 119 27.54 2.48 -26.52
C THR A 119 28.35 1.20 -26.18
N ILE A 120 27.67 0.11 -25.82
CA ILE A 120 28.33 -1.19 -25.56
C ILE A 120 28.97 -1.73 -26.84
N ALA A 121 28.28 -1.66 -27.99
CA ALA A 121 28.82 -2.12 -29.27
C ALA A 121 30.09 -1.33 -29.67
N ASP A 122 30.11 -0.02 -29.43
CA ASP A 122 31.30 0.82 -29.65
C ASP A 122 32.49 0.40 -28.75
N TYR A 123 32.21 0.10 -27.48
CA TYR A 123 33.23 -0.41 -26.56
C TYR A 123 33.73 -1.79 -26.95
N GLU A 124 32.86 -2.70 -27.38
CA GLU A 124 33.25 -4.03 -27.88
C GLU A 124 34.14 -3.91 -29.13
N GLN A 125 33.80 -3.02 -30.06
CA GLN A 125 34.63 -2.75 -31.23
C GLN A 125 36.00 -2.21 -30.83
N THR A 126 36.03 -1.27 -29.90
CA THR A 126 37.27 -0.68 -29.39
C THR A 126 38.14 -1.71 -28.67
N LEU A 127 37.53 -2.58 -27.85
CA LEU A 127 38.21 -3.67 -27.18
C LEU A 127 38.78 -4.69 -28.17
N GLY A 128 38.06 -4.97 -29.27
CA GLY A 128 38.56 -5.77 -30.39
C GLY A 128 39.86 -5.23 -30.95
N LYS A 129 39.89 -3.93 -31.29
CA LYS A 129 41.11 -3.25 -31.79
C LYS A 129 42.27 -3.32 -30.79
N PHE A 130 41.99 -3.19 -29.49
CA PHE A 130 43.02 -3.35 -28.46
C PHE A 130 43.55 -4.79 -28.36
N ARG A 131 42.69 -5.79 -28.52
CA ARG A 131 43.11 -7.21 -28.55
C ARG A 131 44.02 -7.49 -29.74
N ASP A 132 43.66 -6.99 -30.91
CA ASP A 132 44.48 -7.14 -32.13
C ASP A 132 45.85 -6.46 -31.94
N LEU A 133 45.87 -5.23 -31.43
CA LEU A 133 47.12 -4.51 -31.14
C LEU A 133 48.01 -5.27 -30.13
N VAL A 134 47.43 -5.82 -29.08
CA VAL A 134 48.19 -6.61 -28.08
C VAL A 134 48.74 -7.89 -28.71
N ALA A 135 47.98 -8.57 -29.56
CA ALA A 135 48.45 -9.76 -30.28
C ALA A 135 49.61 -9.41 -31.23
N ASP A 136 49.53 -8.29 -31.95
CA ASP A 136 50.62 -7.81 -32.81
C ASP A 136 51.89 -7.51 -32.00
N LEU A 137 51.76 -6.79 -30.88
CA LEU A 137 52.89 -6.49 -30.00
C LEU A 137 53.50 -7.75 -29.39
N GLN A 138 52.69 -8.73 -28.99
CA GLN A 138 53.18 -10.02 -28.49
C GLN A 138 53.95 -10.77 -29.59
N THR A 139 53.46 -10.75 -30.82
CA THR A 139 54.12 -11.38 -31.98
C THR A 139 55.48 -10.71 -32.24
N GLN A 140 55.51 -9.38 -32.33
CA GLN A 140 56.75 -8.60 -32.50
C GLN A 140 57.76 -8.86 -31.37
N ASN A 141 57.31 -8.92 -30.11
CA ASN A 141 58.18 -9.22 -28.98
C ASN A 141 58.76 -10.63 -29.08
N SER A 142 57.94 -11.61 -29.48
CA SER A 142 58.39 -12.99 -29.70
C SER A 142 59.43 -13.10 -30.84
N ASP A 143 59.25 -12.34 -31.93
CA ASP A 143 60.19 -12.32 -33.06
C ASP A 143 61.51 -11.61 -32.70
N LEU A 144 61.45 -10.55 -31.90
CA LEU A 144 62.65 -9.91 -31.34
C LEU A 144 63.41 -10.86 -30.40
N GLN A 145 62.69 -11.58 -29.52
CA GLN A 145 63.30 -12.58 -28.64
C GLN A 145 63.97 -13.71 -29.44
N ARG A 146 63.32 -14.20 -30.51
CA ARG A 146 63.93 -15.17 -31.44
C ARG A 146 65.19 -14.61 -32.11
N SER A 147 65.11 -13.39 -32.65
CA SER A 147 66.24 -12.73 -33.30
C SER A 147 67.42 -12.53 -32.34
N LEU A 148 67.14 -12.18 -31.08
CA LEU A 148 68.15 -12.00 -30.05
C LEU A 148 68.75 -13.34 -29.60
N ALA A 149 67.95 -14.41 -29.56
CA ALA A 149 68.43 -15.77 -29.32
C ALA A 149 69.34 -16.25 -30.46
N ASP A 150 68.96 -16.01 -31.72
CA ASP A 150 69.79 -16.36 -32.89
C ASP A 150 71.09 -15.54 -32.94
N GLY A 151 71.03 -14.25 -32.61
CA GLY A 151 72.22 -13.40 -32.46
C GLY A 151 73.18 -13.91 -31.38
N LYS A 152 72.67 -14.36 -30.23
CA LYS A 152 73.47 -15.00 -29.18
C LYS A 152 74.10 -16.32 -29.65
N ARG A 153 73.35 -17.16 -30.37
CA ARG A 153 73.89 -18.41 -30.95
C ARG A 153 75.02 -18.14 -31.94
N LEU A 154 74.90 -17.08 -32.75
CA LEU A 154 75.95 -16.65 -33.66
C LEU A 154 77.19 -16.15 -32.91
N GLN A 155 77.00 -15.42 -31.80
CA GLN A 155 78.07 -14.95 -30.93
C GLN A 155 78.77 -16.10 -30.19
N GLU A 156 78.02 -17.10 -29.71
CA GLU A 156 78.57 -18.34 -29.13
C GLU A 156 79.36 -19.15 -30.16
N GLN A 157 78.90 -19.20 -31.41
CA GLN A 157 79.63 -19.85 -32.51
C GLN A 157 80.92 -19.08 -32.90
N GLN A 158 80.93 -17.75 -32.74
CA GLN A 158 82.13 -16.93 -32.88
C GLN A 158 83.10 -17.08 -31.69
N GLN A 159 82.58 -17.28 -30.47
CA GLN A 159 83.38 -17.58 -29.27
C GLN A 159 83.98 -18.99 -29.29
N GLN A 160 83.36 -19.96 -29.98
CA GLN A 160 83.94 -21.30 -30.15
C GLN A 160 85.15 -21.36 -31.10
N LEU A 161 85.46 -20.28 -31.84
CA LEU A 161 86.72 -20.14 -32.58
C LEU A 161 87.89 -19.57 -31.74
N HIS A 162 87.65 -19.19 -30.48
CA HIS A 162 88.69 -18.88 -29.49
C HIS A 162 88.54 -19.82 -28.29
N SER A 163 89.33 -20.89 -28.30
CA SER A 163 89.43 -21.84 -27.19
C SER A 163 89.97 -21.19 -25.91
N THR A 164 89.33 -21.40 -24.76
CA THR A 164 89.79 -22.33 -23.69
C THR A 164 89.11 -22.05 -22.35
N VAL A 165 89.02 -23.14 -21.56
CA VAL A 165 88.74 -23.23 -20.11
C VAL A 165 87.27 -23.46 -19.71
N ALA A 166 86.95 -24.76 -19.65
CA ALA A 166 86.34 -25.48 -18.52
C ALA A 166 85.56 -24.64 -17.48
N THR A 167 84.35 -25.05 -17.12
CA THR A 167 84.08 -26.14 -16.16
C THR A 167 82.56 -26.18 -15.91
N GLU A 168 82.04 -27.39 -15.86
CA GLU A 168 80.67 -27.75 -15.51
C GLU A 168 80.23 -27.11 -14.19
N PHE A 169 79.03 -26.52 -14.16
CA PHE A 169 78.21 -26.56 -12.95
C PHE A 169 76.75 -26.82 -13.29
N ALA A 170 76.28 -27.88 -12.64
CA ALA A 170 75.00 -28.53 -12.74
C ALA A 170 73.78 -27.60 -12.70
N SER A 171 72.87 -27.90 -13.62
CA SER A 171 71.42 -27.89 -13.47
C SER A 171 70.90 -27.84 -12.02
N SER A 172 70.22 -26.74 -11.70
CA SER A 172 69.26 -26.64 -10.60
C SER A 172 67.97 -26.09 -11.19
N ALA A 173 66.98 -26.97 -11.31
CA ALA A 173 65.66 -26.67 -11.79
C ALA A 173 64.98 -25.66 -10.86
N VAL A 174 64.68 -24.48 -11.39
CA VAL A 174 63.76 -23.53 -10.77
C VAL A 174 62.36 -24.14 -10.89
N PRO A 175 61.61 -24.40 -9.80
CA PRO A 175 60.23 -24.80 -9.94
C PRO A 175 59.47 -23.62 -10.54
N PHE A 176 59.05 -23.79 -11.78
CA PHE A 176 57.95 -23.10 -12.40
C PHE A 176 56.72 -23.29 -11.50
N MET A 177 56.53 -22.37 -10.55
CA MET A 177 55.32 -22.26 -9.76
C MET A 177 54.25 -21.71 -10.72
N GLY A 178 53.62 -22.63 -11.44
CA GLY A 178 52.51 -22.34 -12.33
C GLY A 178 51.37 -21.68 -11.56
N THR A 179 51.22 -20.37 -11.73
CA THR A 179 50.04 -19.72 -12.35
C THR A 179 48.69 -20.45 -12.29
N LYS A 180 48.34 -21.08 -11.16
CA LYS A 180 47.00 -21.63 -10.87
C LYS A 180 46.24 -20.87 -9.78
N PHE A 181 46.63 -19.61 -9.51
CA PHE A 181 45.95 -18.77 -8.51
C PHE A 181 44.93 -17.77 -9.10
N GLY A 182 44.88 -17.62 -10.42
CA GLY A 182 43.95 -16.70 -11.11
C GLY A 182 42.62 -17.34 -11.55
N ALA A 183 42.63 -18.61 -11.97
CA ALA A 183 41.43 -19.27 -12.50
C ALA A 183 40.43 -19.65 -11.40
N THR A 184 40.91 -20.07 -10.22
CA THR A 184 40.07 -20.47 -9.09
C THR A 184 39.38 -19.27 -8.43
N SER A 185 40.04 -18.11 -8.37
CA SER A 185 39.47 -16.88 -7.80
C SER A 185 38.42 -16.24 -8.72
N GLN A 186 38.61 -16.30 -10.04
CA GLN A 186 37.61 -15.85 -11.01
C GLN A 186 36.38 -16.75 -11.03
N ALA A 187 36.55 -18.09 -11.04
CA ALA A 187 35.43 -19.03 -10.95
C ALA A 187 34.64 -18.89 -9.64
N GLN A 188 35.31 -18.66 -8.50
CA GLN A 188 34.66 -18.39 -7.22
C GLN A 188 33.92 -17.05 -7.21
N THR A 189 34.45 -16.03 -7.89
CA THR A 189 33.79 -14.73 -8.01
C THR A 189 32.54 -14.83 -8.89
N LEU A 190 32.63 -15.52 -10.03
CA LEU A 190 31.49 -15.78 -10.90
C LEU A 190 30.42 -16.63 -10.21
N ALA A 191 30.81 -17.65 -9.44
CA ALA A 191 29.87 -18.44 -8.64
C ALA A 191 29.11 -17.58 -7.63
N LYS A 192 29.80 -16.67 -6.92
CA LYS A 192 29.15 -15.71 -5.99
C LYS A 192 28.22 -14.74 -6.71
N VAL A 193 28.56 -14.30 -7.90
CA VAL A 193 27.70 -13.42 -8.71
C VAL A 193 26.44 -14.16 -9.15
N ILE A 194 26.58 -15.40 -9.63
CA ILE A 194 25.43 -16.25 -10.01
C ILE A 194 24.55 -16.52 -8.79
N GLU A 195 25.14 -16.85 -7.65
CA GLU A 195 24.40 -17.10 -6.41
C GLU A 195 23.68 -15.84 -5.90
N ALA A 196 24.28 -14.66 -6.07
CA ALA A 196 23.64 -13.38 -5.76
C ALA A 196 22.47 -13.08 -6.70
N GLU A 197 22.62 -13.33 -8.01
CA GLU A 197 21.53 -13.18 -8.98
C GLU A 197 20.40 -14.18 -8.73
N LEU A 198 20.70 -15.43 -8.38
CA LEU A 198 19.68 -16.42 -8.01
C LEU A 198 18.90 -15.97 -6.78
N ARG A 199 19.57 -15.50 -5.72
CA ARG A 199 18.90 -14.93 -4.55
C ARG A 199 18.06 -13.70 -4.90
N ARG A 200 18.55 -12.85 -5.80
CA ARG A 200 17.79 -11.68 -6.28
C ARG A 200 16.52 -12.10 -7.00
N LEU A 201 16.60 -13.10 -7.88
CA LEU A 201 15.45 -13.65 -8.61
C LEU A 201 14.45 -14.33 -7.67
N GLU A 202 14.91 -15.09 -6.68
CA GLU A 202 14.04 -15.70 -5.66
C GLU A 202 13.30 -14.65 -4.83
N ALA A 203 14.01 -13.58 -4.43
CA ALA A 203 13.40 -12.45 -3.71
C ALA A 203 12.37 -11.72 -4.57
N GLU A 204 12.68 -11.48 -5.85
CA GLU A 204 11.78 -10.85 -6.83
C GLU A 204 10.55 -11.73 -7.08
N GLN A 205 10.72 -13.05 -7.20
CA GLN A 205 9.62 -13.99 -7.38
C GLN A 205 8.72 -14.03 -6.13
N SER A 206 9.30 -14.05 -4.94
CA SER A 206 8.55 -14.01 -3.67
C SER A 206 7.75 -12.71 -3.54
N ALA A 207 8.36 -11.56 -3.85
CA ALA A 207 7.69 -10.27 -3.85
C ALA A 207 6.49 -10.25 -4.82
N ASN A 208 6.71 -10.70 -6.06
CA ASN A 208 5.64 -10.81 -7.07
C ASN A 208 4.53 -11.79 -6.66
N HIS A 209 4.89 -12.88 -5.97
CA HIS A 209 3.91 -13.82 -5.44
C HIS A 209 3.03 -13.17 -4.38
N VAL A 210 3.60 -12.42 -3.44
CA VAL A 210 2.84 -11.65 -2.44
C VAL A 210 1.94 -10.62 -3.11
N THR A 211 2.44 -9.85 -4.09
CA THR A 211 1.61 -8.88 -4.83
C THR A 211 0.41 -9.54 -5.51
N ARG A 212 0.60 -10.70 -6.15
CA ARG A 212 -0.48 -11.45 -6.79
C ARG A 212 -1.46 -12.02 -5.77
N LEU A 213 -0.98 -12.51 -4.62
CA LEU A 213 -1.84 -12.99 -3.54
C LEU A 213 -2.68 -11.86 -2.94
N SER A 214 -2.10 -10.66 -2.78
CA SER A 214 -2.83 -9.50 -2.28
C SER A 214 -4.01 -9.10 -3.16
N ALA A 215 -3.99 -9.41 -4.47
CA ALA A 215 -5.11 -9.17 -5.38
C ALA A 215 -6.32 -10.10 -5.12
N PHE A 216 -6.16 -11.17 -4.36
CA PHE A 216 -7.24 -12.07 -3.95
C PHE A 216 -7.80 -11.73 -2.57
N LEU A 217 -7.21 -10.75 -1.86
CA LEU A 217 -7.67 -10.34 -0.54
C LEU A 217 -8.75 -9.26 -0.64
N PRO A 218 -9.73 -9.22 0.29
CA PRO A 218 -10.76 -8.18 0.29
C PRO A 218 -10.20 -6.78 0.50
N ASP A 219 -10.88 -5.75 -0.03
CA ASP A 219 -10.45 -4.35 0.14
C ASP A 219 -10.40 -3.89 1.61
N SER A 220 -11.14 -4.56 2.51
CA SER A 220 -11.07 -4.33 3.95
C SER A 220 -9.70 -4.66 4.55
N PHE A 221 -8.95 -5.59 3.94
CA PHE A 221 -7.60 -5.95 4.34
C PHE A 221 -6.61 -4.82 4.02
N LEU A 222 -6.75 -4.19 2.85
CA LEU A 222 -5.86 -3.16 2.31
C LEU A 222 -6.15 -1.75 2.83
N ARG A 223 -7.29 -1.54 3.49
CA ARG A 223 -7.69 -0.24 4.04
C ARG A 223 -6.70 0.24 5.11
N ARG A 224 -6.56 1.55 5.25
CA ARG A 224 -5.75 2.19 6.31
C ARG A 224 -6.30 1.80 7.70
N GLY A 225 -5.43 1.35 8.59
CA GLY A 225 -5.76 0.74 9.89
C GLY A 225 -6.32 -0.69 9.78
N GLY A 226 -6.30 -1.30 8.60
CA GLY A 226 -6.74 -2.67 8.36
C GLY A 226 -5.67 -3.71 8.67
N ASP A 227 -6.01 -4.97 8.44
CA ASP A 227 -5.18 -6.14 8.74
C ASP A 227 -3.79 -6.08 8.07
N ASN A 228 -3.67 -5.45 6.89
CA ASN A 228 -2.40 -5.28 6.19
C ASN A 228 -1.42 -4.40 6.97
N GLU A 229 -1.85 -3.29 7.56
CA GLU A 229 -0.95 -2.42 8.34
C GLU A 229 -0.47 -3.13 9.61
N ALA A 230 -1.31 -3.96 10.22
CA ALA A 230 -0.93 -4.78 11.36
C ALA A 230 0.09 -5.87 10.98
N LEU A 231 -0.08 -6.51 9.82
CA LEU A 231 0.91 -7.44 9.27
C LEU A 231 2.25 -6.74 8.96
N LEU A 232 2.21 -5.56 8.35
CA LEU A 232 3.39 -4.76 8.04
C LEU A 232 4.12 -4.31 9.31
N ALA A 233 3.39 -3.97 10.37
CA ALA A 233 3.97 -3.65 11.68
C ALA A 233 4.75 -4.82 12.30
N LEU A 234 4.24 -6.05 12.16
CA LEU A 234 4.95 -7.24 12.61
C LEU A 234 6.24 -7.49 11.80
N LEU A 235 6.16 -7.37 10.47
CA LEU A 235 7.31 -7.50 9.58
C LEU A 235 8.37 -6.42 9.86
N LEU A 236 7.93 -5.21 10.19
CA LEU A 236 8.80 -4.11 10.61
C LEU A 236 9.56 -4.47 11.90
N ILE A 237 8.88 -5.02 12.91
CA ILE A 237 9.53 -5.47 14.15
C ILE A 237 10.55 -6.57 13.87
N ASP A 238 10.20 -7.54 13.03
CA ASP A 238 11.12 -8.63 12.66
C ASP A 238 12.36 -8.10 11.94
N ARG A 239 12.20 -7.13 11.04
CA ARG A 239 13.29 -6.49 10.33
C ARG A 239 14.16 -5.65 11.26
N LEU A 240 13.54 -4.82 12.11
CA LEU A 240 14.26 -4.03 13.11
C LEU A 240 15.01 -4.93 14.08
N THR A 241 14.42 -6.06 14.48
CA THR A 241 15.10 -7.04 15.34
C THR A 241 16.30 -7.65 14.60
N GLY A 242 16.14 -8.04 13.33
CA GLY A 242 17.24 -8.53 12.49
C GLY A 242 18.36 -7.51 12.28
N ASN A 243 18.01 -6.24 12.07
CA ASN A 243 18.95 -5.12 11.90
C ASN A 243 19.65 -4.73 13.21
N ASN A 244 19.05 -5.00 14.38
CA ASN A 244 19.71 -4.79 15.67
C ASN A 244 20.56 -6.00 16.09
N VAL A 245 20.41 -7.17 15.44
CA VAL A 245 21.29 -8.35 15.60
C VAL A 245 22.62 -8.16 14.85
N VAL A 246 23.15 -6.96 14.91
CA VAL A 246 24.57 -6.68 14.69
C VAL A 246 25.31 -7.00 16.01
N ASP A 247 25.08 -8.19 16.55
CA ASP A 247 25.57 -8.61 17.87
C ASP A 247 26.82 -9.53 17.78
N SER A 248 27.39 -9.69 16.58
CA SER A 248 28.62 -10.48 16.39
C SER A 248 29.64 -9.88 15.43
N GLN A 249 29.24 -9.00 14.50
CA GLN A 249 30.17 -8.44 13.51
C GLN A 249 30.64 -7.00 13.83
N THR A 250 29.84 -6.12 14.44
CA THR A 250 30.37 -4.79 14.87
C THR A 250 31.36 -4.86 16.02
N THR A 251 31.33 -5.93 16.83
CA THR A 251 32.35 -6.16 17.86
C THR A 251 33.72 -6.46 17.26
N THR A 252 33.78 -6.90 16.00
CA THR A 252 35.02 -7.27 15.31
C THR A 252 35.45 -6.27 14.25
N VAL A 253 34.53 -5.46 13.69
CA VAL A 253 34.83 -4.53 12.59
C VAL A 253 35.59 -3.26 13.04
N SER A 254 35.43 -2.79 14.29
CA SER A 254 36.10 -1.55 14.74
C SER A 254 37.30 -1.75 15.68
N GLY A 255 37.60 -2.98 16.12
CA GLY A 255 38.68 -3.24 17.08
C GLY A 255 38.45 -2.64 18.48
N ILE A 256 37.23 -2.16 18.77
CA ILE A 256 36.87 -1.54 20.04
C ILE A 256 36.16 -2.58 20.91
N CYS A 257 36.91 -3.11 21.88
CA CYS A 257 36.37 -3.94 22.94
C CYS A 257 35.57 -3.10 23.96
N ILE A 258 34.33 -3.50 24.21
CA ILE A 258 33.43 -2.93 25.22
C ILE A 258 34.02 -3.20 26.63
N PRO A 259 33.85 -2.33 27.64
CA PRO A 259 34.19 -2.65 29.02
C PRO A 259 33.44 -3.92 29.47
N GLY A 260 34.17 -5.02 29.74
CA GLY A 260 33.61 -6.33 30.11
C GLY A 260 34.15 -7.54 29.32
N THR A 261 34.97 -7.34 28.30
CA THR A 261 35.71 -8.41 27.59
C THR A 261 37.17 -8.52 28.09
N ASP A 262 37.79 -9.69 27.93
CA ASP A 262 39.12 -10.10 28.47
C ASP A 262 40.33 -9.24 28.04
N ASN A 263 40.16 -8.19 27.22
CA ASN A 263 41.23 -7.32 26.74
C ASN A 263 41.07 -5.87 27.25
N PRO A 264 42.11 -5.27 27.87
CA PRO A 264 42.05 -3.89 28.38
C PRO A 264 42.03 -2.85 27.26
N LEU A 265 41.29 -1.75 27.46
CA LEU A 265 41.21 -0.65 26.48
C LEU A 265 42.60 0.00 26.23
N PRO A 266 42.89 0.46 25.00
CA PRO A 266 44.09 1.25 24.69
C PRO A 266 44.18 2.54 25.53
N PRO A 267 45.39 3.10 25.75
CA PRO A 267 45.58 4.28 26.60
C PRO A 267 44.75 5.49 26.16
N LEU A 268 43.95 6.02 27.10
CA LEU A 268 43.02 7.13 26.90
C LEU A 268 43.78 8.46 26.66
N THR A 269 43.63 9.03 25.47
CA THR A 269 43.81 10.46 25.21
C THR A 269 42.44 11.15 25.28
N LYS A 270 42.36 12.46 25.57
CA LYS A 270 41.07 13.19 25.69
C LYS A 270 40.13 12.97 24.49
N SER A 271 40.66 13.07 23.26
CA SER A 271 39.90 12.85 22.02
C SER A 271 39.56 11.38 21.74
N LYS A 272 40.21 10.40 22.37
CA LYS A 272 39.79 8.99 22.27
C LYS A 272 38.72 8.63 23.30
N ALA A 273 38.69 9.33 24.44
CA ALA A 273 37.72 9.09 25.50
C ALA A 273 36.29 9.47 25.07
N GLU A 274 36.14 10.56 24.33
CA GLU A 274 34.87 11.01 23.77
C GLU A 274 34.34 9.98 22.75
N PHE A 275 35.20 9.47 21.85
CA PHE A 275 34.88 8.39 20.89
C PHE A 275 34.42 7.11 21.57
N TYR A 276 35.17 6.63 22.56
CA TYR A 276 34.79 5.42 23.28
C TYR A 276 33.48 5.58 24.05
N SER A 277 33.22 6.78 24.60
CA SER A 277 31.95 7.07 25.27
C SER A 277 30.77 7.08 24.29
N PHE A 278 30.97 7.62 23.09
CA PHE A 278 29.99 7.63 22.01
C PHE A 278 29.66 6.22 21.53
N ILE A 279 30.68 5.42 21.21
CA ILE A 279 30.51 4.03 20.74
C ILE A 279 29.84 3.16 21.82
N THR A 280 30.24 3.29 23.08
CA THR A 280 29.63 2.54 24.19
C THR A 280 28.15 2.92 24.36
N ARG A 281 27.82 4.21 24.24
CA ARG A 281 26.44 4.71 24.32
C ARG A 281 25.61 4.24 23.13
N LEU A 282 26.15 4.27 21.92
CA LEU A 282 25.50 3.76 20.71
C LEU A 282 25.18 2.27 20.83
N ILE A 283 26.16 1.46 21.24
CA ILE A 283 25.98 0.01 21.45
C ILE A 283 24.93 -0.24 22.54
N HIS A 284 24.96 0.49 23.64
CA HIS A 284 23.97 0.37 24.71
C HIS A 284 22.54 0.70 24.22
N LEU A 285 22.38 1.77 23.43
CA LEU A 285 21.08 2.16 22.86
C LEU A 285 20.57 1.12 21.87
N LEU A 286 21.41 0.62 20.96
CA LEU A 286 21.04 -0.41 19.99
C LEU A 286 20.62 -1.71 20.69
N ARG A 287 21.38 -2.15 21.71
CA ARG A 287 21.01 -3.33 22.52
C ARG A 287 19.72 -3.14 23.30
N SER A 288 19.51 -1.96 23.88
CA SER A 288 18.29 -1.65 24.63
C SER A 288 17.07 -1.60 23.71
N MET A 289 17.23 -1.09 22.49
CA MET A 289 16.17 -1.08 21.50
C MET A 289 15.91 -2.49 20.95
N GLY A 290 16.95 -3.29 20.72
CA GLY A 290 16.83 -4.69 20.33
C GLY A 290 16.13 -5.55 21.39
N SER A 291 16.39 -5.32 22.68
CA SER A 291 15.68 -6.02 23.76
C SER A 291 14.20 -5.60 23.84
N LEU A 292 13.90 -4.32 23.65
CA LEU A 292 12.54 -3.80 23.58
C LEU A 292 11.74 -4.38 22.40
N LEU A 293 12.35 -4.45 21.21
CA LEU A 293 11.73 -5.06 20.01
C LEU A 293 11.48 -6.56 20.19
N ASN A 294 12.37 -7.27 20.88
CA ASN A 294 12.16 -8.66 21.24
C ASN A 294 11.00 -8.84 22.25
N GLN A 295 10.81 -7.90 23.17
CA GLN A 295 9.65 -7.90 24.08
C GLN A 295 8.35 -7.68 23.28
N TYR A 296 8.34 -6.74 22.34
CA TYR A 296 7.21 -6.55 21.42
C TYR A 296 6.86 -7.85 20.69
N LYS A 297 7.86 -8.53 20.10
CA LYS A 297 7.65 -9.81 19.41
C LYS A 297 7.00 -10.86 20.32
N GLN A 298 7.42 -10.95 21.59
CA GLN A 298 6.78 -11.86 22.54
C GLN A 298 5.34 -11.45 22.86
N ILE A 299 5.07 -10.15 23.04
CA ILE A 299 3.70 -9.64 23.26
C ILE A 299 2.79 -9.97 22.07
N PHE A 300 3.28 -9.84 20.83
CA PHE A 300 2.52 -10.16 19.62
C PHE A 300 2.16 -11.64 19.49
N THR A 301 2.92 -12.56 20.10
CA THR A 301 2.57 -13.99 20.08
C THR A 301 1.39 -14.36 20.98
N GLY A 302 1.01 -13.49 21.93
CA GLY A 302 -0.06 -13.75 22.90
C GLY A 302 -1.13 -12.66 23.00
N CYS A 303 -1.10 -11.65 22.14
CA CYS A 303 -2.05 -10.53 22.19
C CYS A 303 -3.42 -10.87 21.59
N SER A 304 -4.45 -10.13 22.02
CA SER A 304 -5.75 -10.14 21.34
C SER A 304 -5.68 -9.48 19.97
N VAL A 305 -6.62 -9.83 19.09
CA VAL A 305 -6.72 -9.27 17.73
C VAL A 305 -6.93 -7.75 17.76
N ASP A 306 -7.70 -7.23 18.72
CA ASP A 306 -7.94 -5.78 18.86
C ASP A 306 -6.66 -5.00 19.18
N LEU A 307 -5.81 -5.57 20.04
CA LEU A 307 -4.52 -4.98 20.41
C LEU A 307 -3.55 -5.02 19.22
N TYR A 308 -3.58 -6.11 18.46
CA TYR A 308 -2.79 -6.29 17.24
C TYR A 308 -3.13 -5.22 16.19
N LEU A 309 -4.42 -5.00 15.94
CA LEU A 309 -4.89 -3.99 14.98
C LEU A 309 -4.59 -2.55 15.43
N LYS A 310 -4.76 -2.28 16.74
CA LYS A 310 -4.39 -0.99 17.32
C LYS A 310 -2.90 -0.70 17.13
N PHE A 311 -2.05 -1.71 17.29
CA PHE A 311 -0.63 -1.56 17.00
C PHE A 311 -0.34 -1.35 15.51
N GLY A 312 -1.08 -2.03 14.63
CA GLY A 312 -1.01 -1.84 13.19
C GLY A 312 -1.17 -0.38 12.74
N SER A 313 -2.07 0.37 13.37
CA SER A 313 -2.25 1.80 13.07
C SER A 313 -1.01 2.68 13.33
N LEU A 314 -0.07 2.21 14.15
CA LEU A 314 1.19 2.90 14.45
C LEU A 314 2.30 2.59 13.43
N TYR A 315 2.06 1.72 12.46
CA TYR A 315 3.05 1.30 11.46
C TYR A 315 3.77 2.48 10.79
N ASN A 316 3.00 3.46 10.32
CA ASN A 316 3.55 4.63 9.62
C ASN A 316 4.46 5.48 10.53
N GLU A 317 4.13 5.59 11.81
CA GLU A 317 4.96 6.32 12.78
C GLU A 317 6.25 5.54 13.10
N MET A 318 6.15 4.21 13.23
CA MET A 318 7.30 3.35 13.50
C MET A 318 8.27 3.22 12.32
N CYS A 319 7.79 3.33 11.08
CA CYS A 319 8.62 3.29 9.87
C CYS A 319 9.68 4.41 9.84
N VAL A 320 9.36 5.58 10.42
CA VAL A 320 10.31 6.71 10.54
C VAL A 320 11.50 6.34 11.43
N HIS A 321 11.28 5.50 12.45
CA HIS A 321 12.32 5.06 13.36
C HIS A 321 13.26 4.03 12.72
N GLU A 322 12.79 3.25 11.73
CA GLU A 322 13.62 2.35 10.92
C GLU A 322 14.69 3.11 10.13
N HIS A 323 14.30 4.23 9.51
CA HIS A 323 15.20 5.06 8.70
C HIS A 323 16.38 5.62 9.51
N CYS A 324 16.21 5.79 10.82
CA CYS A 324 17.26 6.25 11.72
C CYS A 324 18.33 5.16 11.89
N ILE A 325 17.92 3.91 11.98
CA ILE A 325 18.81 2.75 12.13
C ILE A 325 19.48 2.43 10.80
N ASP A 326 18.75 2.49 9.70
CA ASP A 326 19.31 2.29 8.36
C ASP A 326 20.41 3.31 8.04
N ARG A 327 20.20 4.58 8.43
CA ARG A 327 21.22 5.62 8.31
C ARG A 327 22.47 5.30 9.12
N LEU A 328 22.31 4.81 10.36
CA LEU A 328 23.45 4.40 11.20
C LEU A 328 24.18 3.18 10.60
N ILE A 329 23.46 2.23 10.00
CA ILE A 329 24.04 1.09 9.29
C ILE A 329 24.83 1.54 8.06
N GLU A 330 24.28 2.47 7.28
CA GLU A 330 24.96 3.03 6.10
C GLU A 330 26.24 3.80 6.49
N GLN A 331 26.17 4.61 7.57
CA GLN A 331 27.34 5.30 8.12
C GLN A 331 28.40 4.32 8.64
N THR A 332 27.97 3.21 9.24
CA THR A 332 28.87 2.12 9.68
C THR A 332 29.55 1.46 8.48
N LYS A 333 28.80 1.19 7.41
CA LYS A 333 29.33 0.57 6.18
C LYS A 333 30.36 1.46 5.47
N ASN A 334 30.23 2.77 5.60
CA ASN A 334 31.10 3.75 4.97
C ASN A 334 32.28 4.21 5.86
N ASP A 335 32.48 3.59 7.04
CA ASP A 335 33.49 3.98 8.06
C ASP A 335 33.38 5.45 8.52
N GLN A 336 32.17 6.01 8.53
CA GLN A 336 31.90 7.42 8.87
C GLN A 336 31.33 7.61 10.27
N LEU A 337 31.41 6.60 11.14
CA LEU A 337 30.98 6.72 12.54
C LEU A 337 31.95 7.62 13.32
N ASP A 338 31.48 8.82 13.67
CA ASP A 338 32.23 9.81 14.45
C ASP A 338 31.39 10.39 15.59
N GLU A 339 32.06 10.95 16.60
CA GLU A 339 31.47 11.57 17.81
C GLU A 339 30.53 12.73 17.50
N THR A 340 30.65 13.30 16.31
CA THR A 340 29.86 14.43 15.81
C THR A 340 28.45 14.03 15.37
N ILE A 341 28.15 12.73 15.26
CA ILE A 341 26.82 12.24 14.90
C ILE A 341 25.87 12.36 16.09
N SER A 342 24.76 13.07 15.90
CA SER A 342 23.73 13.18 16.94
C SER A 342 22.98 11.87 17.14
N LEU A 343 23.07 11.30 18.35
CA LEU A 343 22.27 10.14 18.79
C LEU A 343 20.85 10.51 19.25
N GLU A 344 20.47 11.79 19.18
CA GLU A 344 19.20 12.30 19.67
C GLU A 344 18.00 11.66 18.95
N SER A 345 18.13 11.42 17.65
CA SER A 345 17.11 10.75 16.85
C SER A 345 16.86 9.30 17.29
N LEU A 346 17.93 8.57 17.65
CA LEU A 346 17.82 7.20 18.18
C LEU A 346 17.22 7.19 19.59
N ILE A 347 17.60 8.15 20.44
CA ILE A 347 17.06 8.29 21.80
C ILE A 347 15.56 8.62 21.76
N THR A 348 15.13 9.53 20.88
CA THR A 348 13.72 9.86 20.68
C THR A 348 12.94 8.64 20.18
N SER A 349 13.50 7.88 19.24
CA SER A 349 12.90 6.64 18.73
C SER A 349 12.76 5.57 19.82
N PHE A 350 13.79 5.42 20.66
CA PHE A 350 13.77 4.52 21.81
C PHE A 350 12.73 4.94 22.84
N ASN A 351 12.68 6.23 23.22
CA ASN A 351 11.72 6.74 24.19
C ASN A 351 10.28 6.62 23.69
N TYR A 352 10.03 6.90 22.41
CA TYR A 352 8.72 6.69 21.81
C TYR A 352 8.30 5.23 21.94
N SER A 353 9.14 4.29 21.45
CA SER A 353 8.87 2.86 21.51
C SER A 353 8.71 2.36 22.97
N PHE A 354 9.51 2.85 23.90
CA PHE A 354 9.44 2.44 25.30
C PHE A 354 8.15 2.93 25.99
N ASN A 355 7.70 4.15 25.72
CA ASN A 355 6.44 4.63 26.29
C ASN A 355 5.25 3.83 25.77
N TYR A 356 5.24 3.48 24.48
CA TYR A 356 4.14 2.71 23.91
C TYR A 356 4.02 1.29 24.47
N ILE A 357 5.13 0.61 24.78
CA ILE A 357 5.06 -0.73 25.40
C ILE A 357 4.48 -0.67 26.82
N MET A 358 4.65 0.45 27.53
CA MET A 358 4.10 0.67 28.87
C MET A 358 2.59 0.98 28.88
N PHE A 359 2.05 1.44 27.74
CA PHE A 359 0.62 1.76 27.57
C PHE A 359 -0.20 0.59 27.02
N ILE A 360 0.47 -0.47 26.57
CA ILE A 360 -0.10 -1.76 26.16
C ILE A 360 -0.13 -2.68 27.37
#